data_AF-A0A815GZT7-F1
#
_entry.id   AF-A0A815GZT7-F1
#
_cell.length_a   1.000
_cell.length_b   1.000
_cell.length_c   1.000
_cell.angle_alpha   90.00
_cell.angle_beta   90.00
_cell.angle_gamma   90.00
#
_symmetry.space_group_name_H-M   'P 1'
#
loop_
_entity.id
_entity.type
_entity.pdbx_description
1 polymer ?
#
loop_
_entity_poly.entity_id
_entity_poly.type
_entity_poly.pdbx_seq_one_letter_code
_entity_poly.pdbx_strand_id
1 'polypeptide(L)'
;MAAVSATTSERPPSTVKASCTICFKPIGILRCEGCQKIFCFSDLTQHRNQLSTELDALADEHDTFKQTLNQTEADPRTHELIHRIDAWENESKQKKLVMRS
;
A
#
# COMPACT_ATOMS: atom_id res chain seq x y z
N MET A 1 -58.56 15.41 40.69
CA MET A 1 -57.62 16.31 39.99
C MET A 1 -56.33 15.54 39.77
N ALA A 2 -56.17 14.92 38.61
CA ALA A 2 -54.97 14.16 38.26
C ALA A 2 -54.17 15.01 37.27
N ALA A 3 -53.00 15.48 37.70
CA ALA A 3 -52.06 16.18 36.84
C ALA A 3 -51.29 15.14 36.01
N VAL A 4 -51.48 15.19 34.69
CA VAL A 4 -50.64 14.48 33.73
C VAL A 4 -49.43 15.37 33.42
N SER A 5 -48.27 15.02 33.96
CA SER A 5 -47.01 15.66 33.59
C SER A 5 -46.30 14.80 32.56
N ALA A 6 -46.19 15.34 31.35
CA ALA A 6 -45.54 14.74 30.20
C ALA A 6 -44.08 14.37 30.51
N THR A 7 -43.70 13.14 30.15
CA THR A 7 -42.31 12.72 30.12
C THR A 7 -41.62 13.41 28.95
N THR A 8 -40.81 14.42 29.26
CA THR A 8 -39.89 15.06 28.30
C THR A 8 -38.99 13.99 27.69
N SER A 9 -39.09 13.88 26.37
CA SER A 9 -38.21 13.09 25.49
C SER A 9 -36.76 13.48 25.71
N GLU A 10 -35.99 12.62 26.38
CA GLU A 10 -34.54 12.76 26.47
C GLU A 10 -33.90 12.55 25.08
N ARG A 11 -33.08 13.51 24.66
CA ARG A 11 -32.35 13.53 23.38
C ARG A 11 -30.92 13.02 23.60
N PRO A 12 -30.43 12.04 22.82
CA PRO A 12 -29.00 11.97 22.48
C PRO A 12 -28.76 11.70 20.97
N PRO A 13 -27.52 11.82 20.43
CA PRO A 13 -26.28 12.37 20.98
C PRO A 13 -25.79 13.61 20.19
N SER A 14 -24.73 14.25 20.69
CA SER A 14 -23.99 15.33 20.03
C SER A 14 -23.71 15.04 18.56
N THR A 15 -24.23 15.88 17.66
CA THR A 15 -23.91 15.83 16.23
C THR A 15 -22.46 16.28 16.01
N VAL A 16 -21.50 15.36 16.03
CA VAL A 16 -20.16 15.63 15.47
C VAL A 16 -20.38 15.81 13.98
N LYS A 17 -20.35 17.06 13.51
CA LYS A 17 -20.46 17.36 12.08
C LYS A 17 -19.25 16.74 11.40
N ALA A 18 -19.49 15.76 10.52
CA ALA A 18 -18.42 15.16 9.75
C ALA A 18 -17.73 16.23 8.90
N SER A 19 -16.40 16.15 8.84
CA SER A 19 -15.55 17.08 8.11
C SER A 19 -14.49 16.30 7.34
N CYS A 20 -13.95 16.93 6.29
CA CYS A 20 -12.80 16.38 5.60
C CYS A 20 -11.67 16.09 6.61
N THR A 21 -11.08 14.90 6.54
CA THR A 21 -9.95 14.48 7.39
C THR A 21 -8.67 15.26 7.07
N ILE A 22 -8.58 15.89 5.89
CA ILE A 22 -7.41 16.64 5.44
C ILE A 22 -7.53 18.13 5.76
N CYS A 23 -8.60 18.79 5.30
CA CYS A 23 -8.77 20.24 5.43
C CYS A 23 -9.83 20.69 6.45
N PHE A 24 -10.49 19.75 7.14
CA PHE A 24 -11.50 20.01 8.18
C PHE A 24 -12.74 20.81 7.73
N LYS A 25 -12.94 20.96 6.41
CA LYS A 25 -14.14 21.60 5.86
C LYS A 25 -15.35 20.65 5.95
N PRO A 26 -16.52 21.12 6.42
CA PRO A 26 -17.72 20.27 6.61
C PRO A 26 -18.64 20.18 5.38
N ILE A 27 -18.32 20.87 4.28
CA ILE A 27 -19.18 20.95 3.08
C ILE A 27 -18.71 19.95 2.03
N GLY A 28 -19.66 19.27 1.38
CA GLY A 28 -19.36 18.38 0.25
C GLY A 28 -18.48 17.21 0.64
N ILE A 29 -18.79 16.59 1.79
CA ILE A 29 -18.06 15.46 2.34
C ILE A 29 -18.51 14.14 1.70
N LEU A 30 -17.55 13.29 1.37
CA LEU A 30 -17.77 11.92 0.91
C LEU A 30 -16.84 10.99 1.67
N ARG A 31 -17.30 9.77 1.93
CA ARG A 31 -16.49 8.71 2.54
C ARG A 31 -15.88 7.84 1.45
N CYS A 32 -14.57 7.61 1.52
CA CYS A 32 -13.93 6.56 0.75
C CYS A 32 -14.14 5.25 1.53
N GLU A 33 -14.87 4.29 0.98
CA GLU A 33 -15.13 3.01 1.67
C GLU A 33 -13.88 2.12 1.76
N GLY A 34 -12.95 2.24 0.79
CA GLY A 34 -11.68 1.50 0.83
C GLY A 34 -10.77 1.95 1.98
N CYS A 35 -10.61 3.26 2.18
CA CYS A 35 -9.74 3.80 3.22
C CYS A 35 -10.48 4.17 4.52
N GLN A 36 -11.81 4.10 4.52
CA GLN A 36 -12.72 4.52 5.58
C GLN A 36 -12.56 6.00 6.04
N LYS A 37 -11.90 6.84 5.24
CA LYS A 37 -11.66 8.27 5.51
C LYS A 37 -12.72 9.15 4.84
N ILE A 38 -12.94 10.34 5.41
CA ILE A 38 -13.90 11.33 4.91
C ILE A 38 -13.13 12.46 4.23
N PHE A 39 -13.55 12.85 3.03
CA PHE A 39 -12.88 13.86 2.22
C PHE A 39 -13.86 14.90 1.70
N CYS A 40 -13.42 16.14 1.53
CA CYS A 40 -14.11 17.06 0.62
C CYS A 40 -13.83 16.67 -0.83
N PHE A 41 -14.62 17.14 -1.79
CA PHE A 41 -14.46 16.76 -3.21
C PHE A 41 -13.05 17.00 -3.78
N SER A 42 -12.40 18.10 -3.39
CA SER A 42 -11.01 18.41 -3.81
C SER A 42 -10.02 17.36 -3.31
N ASP A 43 -10.02 17.12 -1.99
CA ASP A 43 -9.09 16.17 -1.37
C ASP A 43 -9.39 14.72 -1.77
N LEU A 44 -10.66 14.41 -2.08
CA LEU A 44 -11.05 13.10 -2.64
C LEU A 44 -10.47 12.90 -4.03
N THR A 45 -10.46 13.96 -4.86
CA THR A 45 -9.87 13.90 -6.20
C THR A 45 -8.36 13.69 -6.11
N GLN A 46 -7.68 14.41 -5.23
CA GLN A 46 -6.26 14.19 -4.97
C GLN A 46 -5.99 12.77 -4.46
N HIS A 47 -6.80 12.27 -3.52
CA HIS A 47 -6.69 10.91 -3.01
C HIS A 47 -6.84 9.86 -4.12
N ARG A 48 -7.78 10.03 -5.04
CA ARG A 48 -7.95 9.13 -6.20
C ARG A 48 -6.74 9.17 -7.14
N ASN A 49 -6.18 10.35 -7.38
CA ASN A 49 -4.99 10.48 -8.23
C ASN A 49 -3.79 9.76 -7.59
N GLN A 50 -3.61 9.89 -6.27
CA GLN A 50 -2.56 9.16 -5.53
C GLN A 50 -2.73 7.65 -5.68
N LEU A 51 -3.95 7.13 -5.47
CA LEU A 51 -4.24 5.71 -5.65
C LEU A 51 -3.98 5.23 -7.09
N SER A 52 -4.27 6.06 -8.10
CA SER A 52 -3.97 5.72 -9.49
C SER A 52 -2.46 5.59 -9.70
N THR A 53 -1.68 6.55 -9.21
CA THR A 53 -0.21 6.52 -9.33
C THR A 53 0.40 5.34 -8.59
N GLU A 54 -0.09 5.00 -7.39
CA GLU A 54 0.34 3.82 -6.64
C GLU A 54 0.01 2.52 -7.40
N LEU A 55 -1.16 2.45 -8.05
CA LEU A 55 -1.56 1.29 -8.85
C LEU A 55 -0.71 1.13 -10.11
N ASP A 56 -0.40 2.23 -10.80
CA ASP A 56 0.46 2.23 -11.98
C ASP A 56 1.87 1.73 -11.61
N ALA A 57 2.43 2.22 -10.50
CA ALA A 57 3.73 1.75 -10.01
C ALA A 57 3.73 0.26 -9.65
N LEU A 58 2.64 -0.24 -9.04
CA LEU A 58 2.49 -1.66 -8.73
C LEU A 58 2.40 -2.51 -10.00
N ALA A 59 1.73 -2.02 -11.06
CA ALA A 59 1.66 -2.70 -12.33
C ALA A 59 3.05 -2.81 -12.99
N ASP A 60 3.82 -1.72 -12.99
CA ASP A 60 5.19 -1.69 -13.51
C ASP A 60 6.12 -2.65 -12.74
N GLU A 61 6.02 -2.67 -11.40
CA GLU A 61 6.79 -3.61 -10.56
C GLU A 61 6.43 -5.07 -10.88
N HIS A 62 5.14 -5.36 -11.02
CA HIS A 62 4.66 -6.69 -11.34
C HIS A 62 5.11 -7.16 -12.73
N ASP A 63 5.10 -6.29 -13.74
CA ASP A 63 5.57 -6.63 -15.08
C ASP A 63 7.09 -6.85 -15.11
N THR A 64 7.84 -6.04 -14.37
CA THR A 64 9.28 -6.24 -14.17
C THR A 64 9.55 -7.60 -13.50
N PHE A 65 8.82 -7.91 -12.43
CA PHE A 65 8.97 -9.16 -11.71
C PHE A 65 8.67 -10.37 -12.59
N LYS A 66 7.59 -10.34 -13.37
CA LYS A 66 7.27 -11.40 -14.35
C LYS A 66 8.37 -11.55 -15.39
N GLN A 67 8.90 -10.44 -15.90
CA GLN A 67 9.99 -10.50 -16.87
C GLN A 67 11.23 -11.18 -16.27
N THR A 68 11.63 -10.81 -15.05
CA THR A 68 12.77 -11.44 -14.36
C THR A 68 12.54 -12.93 -14.11
N LEU A 69 11.32 -13.32 -13.70
CA LEU A 69 10.97 -14.74 -13.53
C LEU A 69 11.08 -15.51 -14.86
N ASN A 70 10.49 -15.00 -15.93
CA ASN A 70 10.54 -15.65 -17.24
C ASN A 70 11.97 -15.78 -17.78
N GLN A 71 12.82 -14.77 -17.56
CA GLN A 71 14.23 -14.82 -17.93
C GLN A 71 14.98 -15.90 -17.14
N THR A 72 14.71 -15.98 -15.83
CA THR A 72 15.30 -16.99 -14.94
C THR A 72 14.83 -18.40 -15.28
N GLU A 73 13.55 -18.58 -15.64
CA GLU A 73 13.02 -19.87 -16.06
C GLU A 73 13.64 -20.33 -17.39
N ALA A 74 13.81 -19.41 -18.35
CA ALA A 74 14.40 -19.70 -19.65
C ALA A 74 15.90 -20.05 -19.56
N ASP A 75 16.67 -19.32 -18.75
CA ASP A 75 18.05 -19.65 -18.43
C ASP A 75 18.37 -19.36 -16.96
N PRO A 76 18.32 -20.37 -16.08
CA PRO A 76 18.61 -20.20 -14.66
C PRO A 76 20.01 -19.64 -14.38
N ARG A 77 20.96 -19.79 -15.32
CA ARG A 77 22.33 -19.28 -15.16
C ARG A 77 22.43 -17.77 -15.27
N THR A 78 21.42 -17.10 -15.81
CA THR A 78 21.37 -15.63 -15.88
C THR A 78 21.08 -14.98 -14.53
N HIS A 79 20.58 -15.77 -13.56
CA HIS A 79 20.24 -15.24 -12.25
C HIS A 79 21.50 -14.86 -11.46
N GLU A 80 21.51 -13.66 -10.88
CA GLU A 80 22.68 -13.11 -10.15
C GLU A 80 23.19 -14.05 -9.03
N LEU A 81 22.28 -14.71 -8.33
CA LEU A 81 22.65 -15.68 -7.28
C LEU A 81 23.47 -16.85 -7.82
N ILE A 82 23.20 -17.33 -9.04
CA ILE A 82 23.99 -18.41 -9.66
C ILE A 82 25.40 -17.92 -9.96
N HIS A 83 25.53 -16.71 -10.52
CA HIS A 83 26.85 -16.09 -10.73
C HIS A 83 27.64 -15.92 -9.42
N ARG A 84 26.97 -15.56 -8.32
CA ARG A 84 27.61 -15.44 -7.00
C ARG A 84 28.06 -16.79 -6.45
N ILE A 85 27.29 -17.85 -6.66
CA ILE A 85 27.67 -19.22 -6.29
C ILE A 85 28.90 -19.65 -7.09
N ASP A 86 28.88 -19.46 -8.42
CA ASP A 86 30.00 -19.81 -9.30
C ASP A 86 31.29 -19.09 -8.92
N ALA A 87 31.21 -17.79 -8.60
CA ALA A 87 32.34 -16.99 -8.14
C ALA A 87 32.92 -17.54 -6.82
N TRP A 88 32.06 -17.79 -5.83
CA TRP A 88 32.48 -18.36 -4.54
C TRP A 88 33.14 -19.73 -4.69
N GLU A 89 32.59 -20.59 -5.55
CA GLU A 89 33.17 -21.90 -5.83
C GLU A 89 34.57 -21.77 -6.42
N ASN A 90 34.74 -20.88 -7.40
CA ASN A 90 36.01 -20.68 -8.07
C ASN A 90 37.07 -20.14 -7.10
N GLU A 91 36.72 -19.13 -6.30
CA GLU A 91 37.61 -18.59 -5.26
C GLU A 91 38.03 -19.67 -4.26
N SER A 92 37.11 -20.52 -3.84
CA SER A 92 37.38 -21.62 -2.92
C SER A 92 38.33 -22.66 -3.53
N LYS A 93 38.18 -22.96 -4.83
CA LYS A 93 39.09 -23.84 -5.58
C LYS A 93 40.49 -23.22 -5.67
N GLN A 94 40.60 -21.94 -6.00
CA GLN A 94 41.88 -21.22 -6.07
C GLN A 94 42.61 -21.20 -4.72
N LYS A 95 41.90 -20.87 -3.63
CA LYS A 95 42.49 -20.89 -2.27
C LYS A 95 43.06 -22.26 -1.91
N LYS A 96 42.33 -23.34 -2.21
CA LYS A 96 42.80 -24.71 -1.97
C LYS A 96 44.01 -25.10 -2.81
N LEU A 97 44.11 -24.60 -4.05
CA LEU A 97 45.28 -24.83 -4.90
C LEU A 97 46.53 -24.14 -4.35
N VAL A 98 46.40 -22.87 -3.95
CA VAL A 98 47.50 -22.09 -3.35
C VAL A 98 48.01 -22.68 -2.03
N MET A 99 47.12 -23.27 -1.21
CA MET A 99 47.53 -23.93 0.03
C MET A 99 48.25 -25.28 -0.18
N ARG A 100 48.18 -25.86 -1.37
CA ARG A 100 48.76 -27.17 -1.70
C ARG A 100 50.11 -27.08 -2.41
N SER A 101 50.48 -25.90 -2.92
CA SER A 101 51.73 -25.55 -3.60
C SER A 101 52.73 -24.92 -2.64
#